data_AF-A0A3D0P8U2-F1
#
_entry.id   AF-A0A3D0P8U2-F1
#
_cell.length_a   1.000
_cell.length_b   1.000
_cell.length_c   1.000
_cell.angle_alpha   90.00
_cell.angle_beta   90.00
_cell.angle_gamma   90.00
#
_symmetry.space_group_name_H-M   'P 1'
#
loop_
_entity.id
_entity.type
_entity.pdbx_description
1 polymer ?
#
loop_
_entity_poly.entity_id
_entity_poly.type
_entity_poly.pdbx_seq_one_letter_code
_entity_poly.pdbx_strand_id
1 'polypeptide(L)'
;MPTTTSFAEFSQQADYSLLQTLRADPQASSDGDDHEPRQVYSGHYVPVTPTAIPEPEYLAHSSELFKELGLSDALAQDAQFQRLFSGDSRVATGAMRPYGWATGYALSIYGTEY
;
A
#
# COMPACT_ATOMS: atom_id res chain seq x y z
N MET A 1 5.45 12.16 22.78
CA MET A 1 4.40 12.88 22.03
C MET A 1 4.38 12.28 20.63
N PRO A 2 3.22 11.94 20.05
CA PRO A 2 3.16 11.50 18.66
C PRO A 2 3.67 12.63 17.76
N THR A 3 4.50 12.30 16.78
CA THR A 3 5.05 13.24 15.79
C THR A 3 4.15 13.41 14.58
N THR A 4 3.19 12.51 14.40
CA THR A 4 2.26 12.49 13.27
C THR A 4 0.83 12.49 13.78
N THR A 5 0.08 13.53 13.47
CA THR A 5 -1.26 13.75 14.02
C THR A 5 -2.34 13.91 12.96
N SER A 6 -1.94 14.16 11.71
CA SER A 6 -2.85 14.32 10.57
C SER A 6 -2.49 13.41 9.39
N PHE A 7 -3.49 13.10 8.56
CA PHE A 7 -3.25 12.33 7.34
C PHE A 7 -2.28 13.03 6.37
N ALA A 8 -2.29 14.37 6.35
CA ALA A 8 -1.36 15.16 5.56
C ALA A 8 0.10 14.93 5.99
N GLU A 9 0.38 14.96 7.30
CA GLU A 9 1.71 14.65 7.84
C GLU A 9 2.10 13.18 7.57
N PHE A 10 1.16 12.26 7.75
CA PHE A 10 1.37 10.83 7.45
C PHE A 10 1.75 10.62 5.97
N SER A 11 1.06 11.29 5.05
CA SER A 11 1.31 11.17 3.61
C SER A 11 2.70 11.66 3.18
N GLN A 12 3.33 12.57 3.95
CA GLN A 12 4.69 13.03 3.67
C GLN A 12 5.77 12.02 4.09
N GLN A 13 5.42 11.00 4.87
CA GLN A 13 6.38 10.01 5.37
C GLN A 13 6.64 8.86 4.39
N ALA A 14 5.90 8.80 3.28
CA ALA A 14 6.09 7.77 2.27
C ALA A 14 7.48 7.91 1.62
N ASP A 15 8.29 6.86 1.76
CA ASP A 15 9.59 6.74 1.10
C ASP A 15 9.57 5.56 0.12
N TYR A 16 9.84 5.85 -1.15
CA TYR A 16 9.91 4.86 -2.22
C TYR A 16 11.34 4.51 -2.61
N SER A 17 12.34 4.82 -1.77
CA SER A 17 13.75 4.48 -1.97
C SER A 17 13.93 2.99 -2.30
N LEU A 18 13.20 2.08 -1.64
CA LEU A 18 13.20 0.67 -1.99
C LEU A 18 12.77 0.45 -3.45
N LEU A 19 11.62 0.98 -3.88
CA LEU A 19 11.15 0.82 -5.26
C LEU A 19 12.12 1.42 -6.29
N GLN A 20 12.82 2.50 -5.95
CA GLN A 20 13.85 3.10 -6.82
C GLN A 20 15.05 2.17 -7.05
N THR A 21 15.30 1.21 -6.15
CA THR A 21 16.33 0.18 -6.32
C THR A 21 15.84 -1.06 -7.07
N LEU A 22 14.52 -1.19 -7.25
CA LEU A 22 13.89 -2.33 -7.91
C LEU A 22 13.51 -2.01 -9.36
N ARG A 23 13.29 -3.06 -10.15
CA ARG A 23 12.79 -2.94 -11.53
C ARG A 23 11.32 -3.33 -11.54
N ALA A 24 10.46 -2.43 -12.00
CA ALA A 24 9.09 -2.80 -12.32
C ALA A 24 9.09 -3.84 -13.46
N ASP A 25 8.02 -4.63 -13.54
CA ASP A 25 7.71 -5.43 -14.72
C ASP A 25 7.64 -4.51 -15.96
N PRO A 26 8.41 -4.77 -17.02
CA PRO A 26 8.38 -3.98 -18.25
C PRO A 26 7.02 -3.89 -18.94
N GLN A 27 6.10 -4.82 -18.65
CA GLN A 27 4.75 -4.86 -19.22
C GLN A 27 3.69 -4.23 -18.31
N ALA A 28 4.08 -3.70 -17.14
CA ALA A 28 3.13 -3.06 -16.25
C ALA A 28 2.64 -1.71 -16.77
N SER A 29 1.40 -1.38 -16.44
CA SER A 29 0.84 -0.05 -16.56
C SER A 29 1.51 0.91 -15.57
N SER A 30 1.60 2.18 -15.95
CA SER A 30 2.19 3.20 -15.09
C SER A 30 1.24 3.73 -14.01
N ASP A 31 -0.06 3.51 -14.18
CA ASP A 31 -1.14 3.95 -13.29
C ASP A 31 -1.60 2.87 -12.30
N GLY A 32 -1.14 1.63 -12.46
CA GLY A 32 -1.47 0.52 -11.60
C GLY A 32 -2.80 -0.16 -11.94
N ASP A 33 -3.41 0.14 -13.09
CA ASP A 33 -4.55 -0.63 -13.60
C ASP A 33 -4.08 -1.93 -14.26
N ASP A 34 -3.45 -2.80 -13.46
CA ASP A 34 -2.88 -4.12 -13.83
C ASP A 34 -3.68 -5.24 -13.13
N HIS A 35 -5.00 -5.30 -13.38
CA HIS A 35 -5.88 -6.27 -12.73
C HIS A 35 -6.13 -7.54 -13.56
N GLU A 36 -5.76 -7.53 -14.84
CA GLU A 36 -5.97 -8.67 -15.73
C GLU A 36 -4.90 -9.76 -15.51
N PRO A 37 -5.31 -11.04 -15.39
CA PRO A 37 -4.37 -12.13 -15.25
C PRO A 37 -3.44 -12.23 -16.47
N ARG A 38 -2.12 -12.21 -16.21
CA ARG A 38 -1.09 -12.39 -17.24
C ARG A 38 0.17 -13.01 -16.67
N GLN A 39 0.97 -13.63 -17.54
CA GLN A 39 2.29 -14.12 -17.18
C GLN A 39 3.27 -12.95 -17.01
N VAL A 40 4.00 -12.92 -15.89
CA VAL A 40 5.06 -11.94 -15.63
C VAL A 40 6.40 -12.61 -15.89
N TYR A 41 7.10 -12.18 -16.94
CA TYR A 41 8.39 -12.79 -17.35
C TYR A 41 9.60 -12.20 -16.63
N SER A 42 9.51 -10.97 -16.15
CA SER A 42 10.62 -10.27 -15.50
C SER A 42 10.11 -9.10 -14.65
N GLY A 43 11.01 -8.48 -13.89
CA GLY A 43 10.68 -7.43 -12.93
C GLY A 43 10.51 -7.98 -11.52
N HIS A 44 10.71 -7.09 -10.54
CA HIS A 44 10.57 -7.40 -9.12
C HIS A 44 9.17 -7.09 -8.59
N TYR A 45 8.41 -6.25 -9.28
CA TYR A 45 7.06 -5.86 -8.87
C TYR A 45 6.21 -5.35 -10.03
N VAL A 46 4.89 -5.35 -9.85
CA VAL A 46 3.88 -4.74 -10.73
C VAL A 46 3.16 -3.65 -9.92
N PRO A 47 3.14 -2.37 -10.34
CA PRO A 47 2.24 -1.36 -9.78
C PRO A 47 0.79 -1.84 -9.87
N VAL A 48 0.02 -1.73 -8.79
CA VAL A 48 -1.39 -2.13 -8.77
C VAL A 48 -2.22 -1.20 -7.89
N THR A 49 -3.45 -0.90 -8.31
CA THR A 49 -4.42 -0.20 -7.46
C THR A 49 -5.27 -1.19 -6.66
N PRO A 50 -5.46 -0.98 -5.35
CA PRO A 50 -6.41 -1.78 -4.59
C PRO A 50 -7.86 -1.50 -5.03
N THR A 51 -8.73 -2.51 -4.94
CA THR A 51 -10.17 -2.31 -5.03
C THR A 51 -10.70 -1.92 -3.66
N ALA A 52 -11.27 -0.71 -3.56
CA ALA A 52 -11.82 -0.22 -2.29
C ALA A 52 -13.00 -1.07 -1.80
N ILE A 53 -13.02 -1.37 -0.50
CA ILE A 53 -14.15 -2.02 0.16
C ILE A 53 -15.31 -1.01 0.26
N PRO A 54 -16.55 -1.39 -0.09
CA PRO A 54 -17.71 -0.53 0.11
C PRO A 54 -18.01 -0.36 1.60
N GLU A 55 -18.35 0.87 2.00
CA GLU A 55 -18.82 1.21 3.36
C GLU A 55 -17.90 0.67 4.48
N PRO A 56 -16.60 1.06 4.50
CA PRO A 56 -15.67 0.56 5.51
C PRO A 56 -15.99 1.10 6.90
N GLU A 57 -15.87 0.24 7.91
CA GLU A 57 -16.01 0.60 9.32
C GLU A 57 -14.71 0.36 10.08
N TYR A 58 -14.37 1.30 10.98
CA TYR A 58 -13.26 1.11 11.91
C TYR A 58 -13.63 0.10 13.00
N LEU A 59 -12.78 -0.92 13.18
CA LEU A 59 -12.95 -1.93 14.23
C LEU A 59 -11.95 -1.73 15.37
N ALA A 60 -10.65 -1.76 15.05
CA ALA A 60 -9.58 -1.66 16.04
C ALA A 60 -8.25 -1.24 15.38
N HIS A 61 -7.34 -0.72 16.17
CA HIS A 61 -5.92 -0.57 15.84
C HIS A 61 -5.06 -0.91 17.06
N SER A 62 -3.75 -1.12 16.85
CA SER A 62 -2.79 -1.30 17.94
C SER A 62 -2.20 0.05 18.33
N SER A 63 -2.57 0.54 19.52
CA SER A 63 -1.99 1.77 20.08
C SER A 63 -0.49 1.65 20.35
N GLU A 64 0.02 0.44 20.68
CA GLU A 64 1.46 0.26 20.85
C GLU A 64 2.21 0.40 19.52
N LEU A 65 1.69 -0.19 18.44
CA LEU A 65 2.27 -0.02 17.11
C LEU A 65 2.22 1.45 16.66
N PHE A 66 1.10 2.13 16.90
CA PHE A 66 0.98 3.56 16.57
C PHE A 66 2.04 4.38 17.31
N LYS A 67 2.23 4.13 18.60
CA LYS A 67 3.26 4.77 19.41
C LYS A 67 4.68 4.46 18.90
N GLU A 68 4.98 3.21 18.54
CA GLU A 68 6.27 2.81 17.96
C GLU A 68 6.55 3.53 16.63
N LEU A 69 5.52 3.72 15.81
CA LEU A 69 5.58 4.44 14.53
C LEU A 69 5.48 5.97 14.68
N GLY A 70 5.29 6.50 15.89
CA GLY A 70 5.12 7.94 16.12
C GLY A 70 3.80 8.52 15.59
N LEU A 71 2.77 7.68 15.46
CA LEU A 71 1.42 8.01 15.02
C LEU A 71 0.49 8.30 16.21
N SER A 72 -0.40 9.27 16.05
CA SER A 72 -1.49 9.53 17.00
C SER A 72 -2.62 8.53 16.82
N ASP A 73 -3.20 8.00 17.92
CA ASP A 73 -4.40 7.14 17.88
C ASP A 73 -5.59 7.82 17.17
N ALA A 74 -5.63 9.15 17.13
CA ALA A 74 -6.66 9.90 16.42
C ALA A 74 -6.66 9.63 14.90
N LEU A 75 -5.51 9.26 14.32
CA LEU A 75 -5.40 8.92 12.90
C LEU A 75 -6.26 7.70 12.53
N ALA A 76 -6.47 6.75 13.46
CA ALA A 76 -7.30 5.58 13.18
C ALA A 76 -8.77 5.95 12.90
N GLN A 77 -9.21 7.14 13.35
CA GLN A 77 -10.55 7.69 13.11
C GLN A 77 -10.57 8.79 12.05
N ASP A 78 -9.42 9.14 11.46
CA ASP A 78 -9.36 10.09 10.34
C ASP A 78 -9.98 9.48 9.07
N ALA A 79 -10.84 10.25 8.41
CA ALA A 79 -11.59 9.76 7.26
C ALA A 79 -10.71 9.41 6.04
N GLN A 80 -9.61 10.11 5.81
CA GLN A 80 -8.69 9.80 4.72
C GLN A 80 -7.82 8.60 5.06
N PHE A 81 -7.40 8.49 6.32
CA PHE A 81 -6.67 7.32 6.82
C PHE A 81 -7.51 6.04 6.69
N GLN A 82 -8.76 6.06 7.14
CA GLN A 82 -9.68 4.93 6.97
C GLN A 82 -9.86 4.54 5.50
N ARG A 83 -10.06 5.52 4.62
CA ARG A 83 -10.18 5.30 3.17
C ARG A 83 -8.94 4.63 2.56
N LEU A 84 -7.75 5.10 2.93
CA LEU A 84 -6.50 4.50 2.45
C LEU A 84 -6.41 3.03 2.83
N PHE A 85 -6.63 2.71 4.11
CA PHE A 85 -6.53 1.36 4.65
C PHE A 85 -7.72 0.46 4.31
N SER A 86 -8.79 1.02 3.73
CA SER A 86 -9.89 0.27 3.12
C SER A 86 -9.75 0.11 1.60
N GLY A 87 -8.59 0.44 1.03
CA GLY A 87 -8.28 0.24 -0.39
C GLY A 87 -8.65 1.40 -1.31
N ASP A 88 -9.02 2.58 -0.80
CA ASP A 88 -9.21 3.77 -1.63
C ASP A 88 -7.91 4.60 -1.71
N SER A 89 -7.02 4.20 -2.61
CA SER A 89 -5.72 4.87 -2.80
C SER A 89 -5.81 6.26 -3.41
N ARG A 90 -6.99 6.71 -3.89
CA ARG A 90 -7.20 8.06 -4.45
C ARG A 90 -7.04 9.16 -3.40
N VAL A 91 -7.06 8.81 -2.11
CA VAL A 91 -6.75 9.76 -1.03
C VAL A 91 -5.25 10.06 -0.90
N ALA A 92 -4.38 9.28 -1.54
CA ALA A 92 -2.94 9.53 -1.53
C ALA A 92 -2.63 10.93 -2.08
N THR A 93 -1.83 11.68 -1.34
CA THR A 93 -1.38 13.02 -1.73
C THR A 93 0.09 13.20 -1.37
N GLY A 94 0.71 14.26 -1.89
CA GLY A 94 2.09 14.60 -1.56
C GLY A 94 3.08 13.53 -2.02
N ALA A 95 3.85 12.97 -1.09
CA ALA A 95 4.85 11.96 -1.41
C ALA A 95 4.23 10.60 -1.76
N MET A 96 3.03 10.28 -1.26
CA MET A 96 2.35 9.02 -1.53
C MET A 96 1.88 8.91 -2.99
N ARG A 97 2.08 7.73 -3.57
CA ARG A 97 1.54 7.36 -4.89
C ARG A 97 0.09 6.87 -4.75
N PRO A 98 -0.77 7.11 -5.75
CA PRO A 98 -2.16 6.67 -5.74
C PRO A 98 -2.35 5.17 -6.08
N TYR A 99 -1.28 4.38 -5.96
CA TYR A 99 -1.24 2.94 -6.21
C TYR A 99 -0.19 2.29 -5.33
N GLY A 100 -0.33 0.98 -5.08
CA GLY A 100 0.65 0.14 -4.42
C GLY A 100 1.49 -0.65 -5.41
N TRP A 101 2.06 -1.76 -4.96
CA TRP A 101 2.71 -2.74 -5.82
C TRP A 101 2.46 -4.16 -5.33
N ALA A 102 2.47 -5.10 -6.27
CA ALA A 102 2.48 -6.53 -6.00
C ALA A 102 3.84 -7.10 -6.39
N THR A 103 4.44 -7.88 -5.49
CA THR A 103 5.70 -8.59 -5.74
C THR A 103 5.40 -10.06 -6.00
N GLY A 104 5.88 -10.57 -7.14
CA GLY A 104 5.80 -12.00 -7.43
C GLY A 104 6.65 -12.79 -6.43
N TYR A 105 6.14 -13.94 -6.00
CA TYR A 105 6.88 -14.88 -5.16
C TYR A 105 6.68 -16.30 -5.70
N ALA A 106 7.63 -17.18 -5.39
CA ALA A 106 7.54 -18.59 -5.69
C ALA A 106 7.70 -19.38 -4.39
N LEU A 107 6.89 -20.43 -4.25
CA LEU A 107 6.91 -21.34 -3.11
C LEU A 107 6.65 -22.75 -3.62
N SER A 108 7.40 -23.73 -3.12
CA SER A 108 7.02 -25.13 -3.29
C SER A 108 6.01 -25.50 -2.21
N ILE A 109 4.75 -25.68 -2.60
CA ILE A 109 3.70 -26.19 -1.72
C ILE A 109 3.54 -27.68 -2.02
N TYR A 110 3.79 -28.53 -1.03
CA TYR A 110 3.68 -30.01 -1.14
C TYR A 110 4.58 -30.67 -2.21
N GLY A 111 5.66 -30.01 -2.65
CA GLY A 111 6.73 -30.66 -3.43
C GLY A 111 6.38 -31.07 -4.86
N THR A 112 5.26 -30.59 -5.40
CA THR A 112 4.88 -30.82 -6.80
C THR A 112 5.16 -29.56 -7.62
N GLU A 113 5.86 -29.69 -8.76
CA GLU A 113 6.03 -28.57 -9.71
C GLU A 113 4.70 -28.26 -10.41
N TYR A 114 4.38 -26.97 -10.53
CA TYR A 114 3.22 -26.43 -11.28
C TYR A 114 3.69 -25.72 -12.54
#